data_AF-A0A0G0QYV9-F1
#
_entry.id   AF-A0A0G0QYV9-F1
#
_cell.length_a   1.000
_cell.length_b   1.000
_cell.length_c   1.000
_cell.angle_alpha   90.00
_cell.angle_beta   90.00
_cell.angle_gamma   90.00
#
_symmetry.space_group_name_H-M   'P 1'
#
loop_
_entity.id
_entity.type
_entity.pdbx_description
1 polymer ?
#
loop_
_entity_poly.entity_id
_entity_poly.type
_entity_poly.pdbx_seq_one_letter_code
_entity_poly.pdbx_strand_id
1 'polypeptide(L)'
;WERKPELIFDPNKHADPRGNMIITVKSKEINVEFQSPSGASLMTLQGESAKELSAQIAHLELLSLFSHIMDVAMELQKAETAMKNKLPYNQDRPLVF
;
A
#
# COMPACT_ATOMS: atom_id res chain seq x y z
N TRP A 1 15.25 -23.24 -8.54
CA TRP A 1 14.71 -21.87 -8.73
C TRP A 1 13.55 -21.58 -7.79
N GLU A 2 12.97 -22.60 -7.15
CA GLU A 2 12.03 -22.41 -6.04
C GLU A 2 12.79 -22.02 -4.76
N ARG A 3 12.36 -20.93 -4.12
CA ARG A 3 12.83 -20.49 -2.80
C ARG A 3 11.61 -20.46 -1.88
N LYS A 4 11.72 -21.03 -0.68
CA LYS A 4 10.63 -20.93 0.29
C LYS A 4 10.46 -19.47 0.71
N PRO A 5 9.24 -18.90 0.67
CA PRO A 5 9.00 -17.54 1.13
C PRO A 5 9.20 -17.45 2.64
N GLU A 6 9.78 -16.34 3.10
CA GLU A 6 9.79 -15.99 4.52
C GLU A 6 8.39 -15.45 4.88
N LEU A 7 7.72 -16.08 5.85
CA LEU A 7 6.38 -15.70 6.28
C LEU A 7 6.39 -14.73 7.48
N ILE A 8 7.56 -14.50 8.06
CA ILE A 8 7.74 -13.61 9.22
C ILE A 8 8.40 -12.34 8.71
N PHE A 9 7.82 -11.19 9.06
CA PHE A 9 8.38 -9.90 8.72
C PHE A 9 9.64 -9.60 9.56
N ASP A 10 10.76 -9.32 8.89
CA ASP A 10 11.98 -8.80 9.50
C ASP A 10 12.19 -7.37 8.97
N PRO A 11 12.02 -6.34 9.81
CA PRO A 11 12.17 -4.95 9.36
C PRO A 11 13.53 -4.66 8.71
N ASN A 12 14.60 -5.37 9.09
CA ASN A 12 15.93 -5.12 8.55
C ASN A 12 16.11 -5.68 7.13
N LYS A 13 15.25 -6.62 6.72
CA LYS A 13 15.31 -7.28 5.42
C LYS A 13 14.15 -6.93 4.50
N HIS A 14 12.97 -6.70 5.09
CA HIS A 14 11.70 -6.63 4.38
C HIS A 14 11.12 -5.22 4.37
N ALA A 15 11.56 -4.30 5.23
CA ALA A 15 11.16 -2.90 5.13
C ALA A 15 11.81 -2.26 3.90
N ASP A 16 11.02 -1.49 3.16
CA ASP A 16 11.55 -0.76 2.01
C ASP A 16 12.41 0.41 2.49
N PRO A 17 13.65 0.53 2.01
CA PRO A 17 14.54 1.62 2.41
C PRO A 17 14.02 3.00 2.01
N ARG A 18 13.08 3.10 1.05
CA ARG A 18 12.49 4.37 0.63
C ARG A 18 11.41 4.86 1.59
N GLY A 19 10.73 3.95 2.29
CA GLY A 19 9.67 4.33 3.22
C GLY A 19 8.46 3.40 3.22
N ASN A 20 7.38 3.88 3.83
CA ASN A 20 6.14 3.15 4.06
C ASN A 20 4.95 3.85 3.40
N MET A 21 3.92 3.07 3.07
CA MET A 21 2.66 3.56 2.51
C MET A 21 1.53 3.40 3.53
N ILE A 22 0.89 4.51 3.90
CA ILE A 22 -0.30 4.50 4.75
C ILE A 22 -1.52 4.76 3.87
N ILE A 23 -2.39 3.77 3.77
CA ILE A 23 -3.57 3.80 2.90
C ILE A 23 -4.80 4.10 3.78
N THR A 24 -5.60 5.05 3.34
CA THR A 24 -6.87 5.39 3.99
C THR A 24 -7.97 5.56 2.95
N VAL A 25 -9.20 5.24 3.33
CA VAL A 25 -10.38 5.42 2.48
C VAL A 25 -11.25 6.51 3.07
N LYS A 26 -11.56 7.54 2.27
CA LYS A 26 -12.44 8.65 2.64
C LYS A 26 -13.59 8.75 1.64
N SER A 27 -14.79 8.32 2.04
CA SER A 27 -16.04 8.37 1.27
C SER A 27 -16.00 7.83 -0.16
N LYS A 28 -15.34 8.52 -1.09
CA LYS A 28 -15.23 8.20 -2.52
C LYS A 28 -13.81 8.22 -3.07
N GLU A 29 -12.81 8.36 -2.20
CA GLU A 29 -11.40 8.46 -2.61
C GLU A 29 -10.50 7.62 -1.71
N ILE A 30 -9.46 7.06 -2.30
CA ILE A 30 -8.37 6.39 -1.61
C ILE A 30 -7.22 7.40 -1.49
N ASN A 31 -6.73 7.59 -0.28
CA ASN A 31 -5.59 8.45 0.02
C ASN A 31 -4.41 7.56 0.42
N VAL A 32 -3.25 7.78 -0.20
CA VAL A 32 -2.00 7.09 0.12
C VAL A 32 -1.00 8.12 0.61
N GLU A 33 -0.62 8.04 1.88
CA GLU A 33 0.47 8.83 2.43
C GLU A 33 1.77 8.04 2.33
N PHE A 34 2.74 8.60 1.62
CA PHE A 34 4.09 8.07 1.56
C PHE A 34 4.94 8.72 2.65
N GLN A 35 5.46 7.91 3.56
CA GLN A 35 6.29 8.34 4.68
C GLN A 35 7.72 7.84 4.52
N SER A 36 8.69 8.66 4.88
CA SER A 36 10.09 8.22 5.00
C SER A 36 10.23 7.08 6.03
N PRO A 37 11.36 6.35 6.07
CA PRO A 37 11.60 5.33 7.10
C PRO A 37 11.54 5.86 8.54
N SER A 38 11.73 7.17 8.74
CA SER A 38 11.61 7.84 10.04
C SER A 38 10.17 8.24 10.41
N GLY A 39 9.19 7.99 9.53
CA GLY A 39 7.77 8.34 9.73
C GLY A 39 7.40 9.74 9.26
N ALA A 40 8.35 10.56 8.77
CA ALA A 40 8.02 11.87 8.21
C ALA A 40 7.23 11.71 6.91
N SER A 41 6.07 12.38 6.82
CA SER A 41 5.26 12.45 5.61
C SER A 41 6.01 13.17 4.49
N LEU A 42 6.15 12.50 3.34
CA LEU A 42 6.88 13.02 2.18
C LEU A 42 5.93 13.46 1.06
N MET A 43 4.85 12.70 0.86
CA MET A 43 3.92 12.91 -0.24
C MET A 43 2.56 12.29 0.09
N THR A 44 1.50 12.83 -0.48
CA THR A 44 0.18 12.18 -0.49
C THR A 44 -0.30 12.03 -1.92
N LEU A 45 -0.77 10.83 -2.25
CA LEU A 45 -1.43 10.52 -3.52
C LEU A 45 -2.92 10.32 -3.26
N GLN A 46 -3.73 10.72 -4.23
CA GLN A 46 -5.18 10.58 -4.23
C GLN A 46 -5.62 9.91 -5.53
N GLY A 47 -6.65 9.07 -5.43
CA GLY A 47 -7.21 8.41 -6.60
C GLY A 47 -8.49 7.64 -6.27
N GLU A 48 -9.25 7.33 -7.32
CA GLU A 48 -10.53 6.62 -7.22
C GLU A 48 -10.40 5.12 -7.47
N SER A 49 -9.22 4.66 -7.90
CA SER A 49 -8.95 3.25 -8.16
C SER A 49 -7.54 2.80 -7.75
N ALA A 50 -7.41 1.54 -7.41
CA ALA A 50 -6.14 0.88 -7.14
C ALA A 50 -5.21 0.94 -8.35
N LYS A 51 -5.76 0.82 -9.56
CA LYS A 51 -5.00 0.89 -10.82
C LYS A 51 -4.33 2.25 -10.99
N GLU A 52 -5.07 3.32 -10.76
CA GLU A 52 -4.57 4.70 -10.86
C GLU A 52 -3.44 4.93 -9.85
N LEU A 53 -3.69 4.64 -8.57
CA LEU A 53 -2.70 4.83 -7.52
C LEU A 53 -1.46 3.96 -7.71
N SER A 54 -1.63 2.70 -8.12
CA SER A 54 -0.50 1.81 -8.45
C SER A 54 0.35 2.37 -9.59
N ALA A 55 -0.28 2.94 -10.62
CA ALA A 55 0.43 3.58 -11.72
C ALA A 55 1.20 4.83 -11.27
N GLN A 56 0.62 5.66 -10.40
CA GLN A 56 1.31 6.81 -9.81
C GLN A 56 2.54 6.36 -9.00
N ILE A 57 2.38 5.36 -8.11
CA ILE A 57 3.47 4.81 -7.28
C ILE A 57 4.61 4.25 -8.14
N ALA A 58 4.27 3.49 -9.19
CA ALA A 58 5.24 2.92 -10.10
C ALA A 58 5.96 3.99 -10.93
N HIS A 59 5.22 4.97 -11.45
CA HIS A 59 5.78 6.05 -12.28
C HIS A 59 6.74 6.95 -11.50
N LEU A 60 6.43 7.19 -10.22
CA LEU A 60 7.26 7.97 -9.31
C LEU A 60 8.35 7.14 -8.62
N GLU A 61 8.41 5.83 -8.87
CA GLU A 61 9.34 4.89 -8.25
C GLU A 61 9.39 5.03 -6.72
N LEU A 62 8.25 5.16 -6.04
CA LEU A 62 8.24 5.48 -4.60
C LEU A 62 8.76 4.35 -3.71
N LEU A 63 8.71 3.11 -4.19
CA LEU A 63 9.19 1.91 -3.51
C LEU A 63 10.28 1.22 -4.34
N SER A 64 11.20 0.54 -3.67
CA SER A 64 12.34 -0.15 -4.26
C SER A 64 12.25 -1.67 -4.17
N LEU A 65 11.50 -2.20 -3.19
CA LEU A 65 11.33 -3.63 -2.99
C LEU A 65 10.07 -4.13 -3.68
N PHE A 66 10.26 -5.09 -4.59
CA PHE A 66 9.14 -5.68 -5.34
C PHE A 66 8.10 -6.33 -4.42
N SER A 67 8.52 -6.97 -3.33
CA SER A 67 7.59 -7.55 -2.35
C SER A 67 6.67 -6.50 -1.73
N HIS A 68 7.20 -5.32 -1.42
CA HIS A 68 6.42 -4.22 -0.84
C HIS A 68 5.52 -3.56 -1.88
N ILE A 69 5.98 -3.43 -3.13
CA ILE A 69 5.13 -2.98 -4.26
C ILE A 69 3.92 -3.89 -4.41
N MET A 70 4.12 -5.22 -4.36
CA MET A 70 3.04 -6.19 -4.47
C MET A 70 2.06 -6.10 -3.30
N ASP A 71 2.58 -5.95 -2.08
CA ASP A 71 1.77 -5.76 -0.87
C ASP A 71 0.88 -4.51 -0.97
N VAL A 72 1.48 -3.38 -1.32
CA VAL A 72 0.77 -2.11 -1.51
C VAL A 72 -0.28 -2.21 -2.62
N ALA A 73 0.02 -2.88 -3.74
CA ALA A 73 -0.96 -3.08 -4.80
C ALA A 73 -2.17 -3.92 -4.35
N MET A 74 -1.95 -4.96 -3.54
CA MET A 74 -3.03 -5.76 -2.95
C MET A 74 -3.87 -4.94 -1.96
N GLU A 75 -3.21 -4.16 -1.11
CA GLU A 75 -3.89 -3.27 -0.15
C GLU A 75 -4.72 -2.20 -0.85
N LEU A 76 -4.21 -1.61 -1.94
CA LEU A 76 -4.97 -0.67 -2.78
C LEU A 76 -6.21 -1.32 -3.38
N GLN A 77 -6.10 -2.55 -3.90
CA GLN A 77 -7.25 -3.28 -4.43
C GLN A 77 -8.29 -3.59 -3.34
N LYS A 78 -7.84 -3.91 -2.13
CA LYS A 78 -8.71 -4.09 -0.95
C LYS A 78 -9.41 -2.78 -0.58
N ALA A 79 -8.69 -1.66 -0.55
CA ALA A 79 -9.22 -0.33 -0.27
C ALA A 79 -10.29 0.08 -1.30
N GLU A 80 -10.02 -0.13 -2.59
CA GLU A 80 -10.99 0.14 -3.66
C GLU A 80 -12.26 -0.73 -3.51
N THR A 81 -12.09 -2.02 -3.20
CA THR A 81 -13.22 -2.93 -2.97
C THR A 81 -14.06 -2.48 -1.78
N ALA A 82 -13.41 -2.12 -0.68
CA ALA A 82 -14.09 -1.63 0.52
C ALA A 82 -14.87 -0.35 0.23
N MET A 83 -14.24 0.61 -0.45
CA MET A 83 -14.84 1.88 -0.85
C MET A 83 -16.09 1.68 -1.72
N LYS A 84 -16.00 0.87 -2.78
CA LYS A 84 -17.10 0.61 -3.72
C LYS A 84 -18.28 -0.09 -3.06
N ASN A 85 -18.02 -0.97 -2.10
CA ASN A 85 -19.04 -1.72 -1.38
C ASN A 85 -19.48 -1.08 -0.06
N LYS A 86 -18.96 0.12 0.28
CA LYS A 86 -19.22 0.82 1.55
C LYS A 86 -18.89 -0.03 2.79
N LEU A 87 -17.81 -0.81 2.70
CA LEU A 87 -17.30 -1.64 3.79
C LEU A 87 -16.19 -0.88 4.56
N PRO A 88 -15.97 -1.19 5.85
CA PRO A 88 -14.84 -0.64 6.58
C PRO A 88 -13.52 -1.18 6.00
N TYR A 89 -12.59 -0.27 5.73
CA TYR A 89 -11.22 -0.60 5.37
C TYR A 89 -10.29 -0.43 6.58
N ASN A 90 -9.46 -1.43 6.84
CA ASN A 90 -8.36 -1.36 7.78
C ASN A 90 -7.14 -2.05 7.14
N GLN A 91 -6.07 -1.28 6.95
CA GLN A 91 -4.82 -1.78 6.37
C GLN A 91 -4.27 -2.94 7.21
N ASP A 92 -3.64 -3.92 6.56
CA ASP A 92 -3.08 -5.13 7.19
C ASP A 92 -4.08 -6.01 7.96
N ARG A 93 -5.38 -5.72 7.83
CA ARG A 93 -6.48 -6.54 8.36
C ARG A 93 -7.32 -7.12 7.23
N PRO A 94 -7.92 -8.31 7.42
CA PRO A 94 -8.88 -8.84 6.46
C PRO A 94 -10.02 -7.86 6.21
N LEU A 95 -10.52 -7.82 4.98
CA LEU A 95 -11.76 -7.11 4.67
C LEU A 95 -12.93 -7.85 5.34
N VAL A 96 -13.75 -7.11 6.07
CA VAL A 96 -14.94 -7.65 6.77
C VAL A 96 -16.16 -7.33 5.92
N PHE A 97 -16.95 -8.37 5.61
CA PHE A 97 -18.15 -8.31 4.76
C PHE A 97 -19.42 -8.55 5.59
#